data_AF-A0A8T5KVG1-F1
#
_entry.id   AF-A0A8T5KVG1-F1
#
_cell.length_a   1.000
_cell.length_b   1.000
_cell.length_c   1.000
_cell.angle_alpha   90.00
_cell.angle_beta   90.00
_cell.angle_gamma   90.00
#
_symmetry.space_group_name_H-M   'P 1'
#
loop_
_entity.id
_entity.type
_entity.pdbx_description
1 polymer ?
#
loop_
_entity_poly.entity_id
_entity_poly.type
_entity_poly.pdbx_seq_one_letter_code
_entity_poly.pdbx_strand_id
1 'polypeptide(L)'
;MKIQRRNKKLETYGKVRDYRSRARVLLFSVVLIIFVVVLTIARGFLVPQAPQFLTGAVIAENVGNGKTNEEINYDFEKINFDIGVLRDDEVVKSLPKSAVVWFCLGESCFTLSKNSVTAGKIGSADVLIGLPLKYVGELGRGLCNALGKANSNGELGIETEKTNAYLAWKYKGMLKYRECLGY
;
A
#
# COMPACT_ATOMS: atom_id res chain seq x y z
N MET A 1 29.14 75.57 -27.52
CA MET A 1 29.55 74.77 -26.34
C MET A 1 28.36 74.02 -25.69
N LYS A 2 27.60 73.19 -26.45
CA LYS A 2 26.40 72.46 -25.96
C LYS A 2 26.41 70.95 -26.22
N ILE A 3 27.42 70.45 -26.95
CA ILE A 3 27.47 69.06 -27.44
C ILE A 3 28.09 68.11 -26.38
N GLN A 4 29.03 68.59 -25.56
CA GLN A 4 29.72 67.80 -24.53
C GLN A 4 28.81 67.30 -23.38
N ARG A 5 27.64 67.91 -23.13
CA ARG A 5 26.74 67.47 -22.04
C ARG A 5 25.85 66.28 -22.38
N ARG A 6 25.69 65.91 -23.67
CA ARG A 6 24.81 64.79 -24.05
C ARG A 6 25.46 63.41 -23.86
N ASN A 7 26.79 63.30 -23.95
CA ASN A 7 27.47 62.00 -23.86
C ASN A 7 27.48 61.41 -22.43
N LYS A 8 27.58 62.24 -21.37
CA LYS A 8 27.56 61.73 -19.99
C LYS A 8 26.24 61.07 -19.55
N LYS A 9 25.12 61.40 -20.22
CA LYS A 9 23.81 60.86 -19.86
C LYS A 9 23.56 59.46 -20.44
N LEU A 10 24.30 59.06 -21.47
CA LEU A 10 24.14 57.75 -22.12
C LEU A 10 24.93 56.65 -21.40
N GLU A 11 26.07 56.96 -20.80
CA GLU A 11 26.86 55.98 -20.02
C GLU A 11 26.16 55.51 -18.74
N THR A 12 25.36 56.38 -18.12
CA THR A 12 24.62 56.03 -16.90
C THR A 12 23.45 55.09 -17.19
N TYR A 13 22.85 55.15 -18.38
CA TYR A 13 21.73 54.28 -18.76
C TYR A 13 22.14 52.84 -19.08
N GLY A 14 23.36 52.61 -19.58
CA GLY A 14 23.87 51.27 -19.86
C GLY A 14 24.06 50.43 -18.59
N LYS A 15 24.54 51.04 -17.50
CA LYS A 15 24.87 50.35 -16.25
C LYS A 15 23.63 49.87 -15.47
N VAL A 16 22.50 50.56 -15.59
CA VAL A 16 21.24 50.20 -14.90
C VAL A 16 20.54 49.01 -15.56
N ARG A 17 20.72 48.82 -16.87
CA ARG A 17 20.07 47.73 -17.62
C ARG A 17 20.72 46.36 -17.32
N ASP A 18 22.02 46.33 -17.03
CA ASP A 18 22.74 45.09 -16.71
C ASP A 18 22.33 44.52 -15.33
N TYR A 19 22.16 45.38 -14.32
CA TYR A 19 21.80 44.95 -12.95
C TYR A 19 20.43 44.26 -12.87
N ARG A 20 19.45 44.73 -13.66
CA ARG A 20 18.09 44.15 -13.70
C ARG A 20 18.06 42.75 -14.33
N SER A 21 19.02 42.43 -15.19
CA SER A 21 19.11 41.11 -15.82
C SER A 21 19.66 40.06 -14.85
N ARG A 22 20.72 40.41 -14.11
CA ARG A 22 21.38 39.51 -13.13
C ARG A 22 20.46 39.18 -11.96
N ALA A 23 19.66 40.14 -11.49
CA ALA A 23 18.66 39.91 -10.45
C ALA A 23 17.59 38.89 -10.85
N ARG A 24 17.15 38.88 -12.12
CA ARG A 24 16.19 37.89 -12.63
C ARG A 24 16.81 36.50 -12.70
N VAL A 25 18.05 36.39 -13.18
CA VAL A 25 18.75 35.10 -13.26
C VAL A 25 18.93 34.47 -11.86
N LEU A 26 19.31 35.27 -10.86
CA LEU A 26 19.41 34.80 -9.47
C LEU A 26 18.06 34.35 -8.91
N LEU A 27 16.98 35.08 -9.20
CA LEU A 27 15.65 34.74 -8.72
C LEU A 27 15.15 33.42 -9.33
N PHE A 28 15.36 33.21 -10.64
CA PHE A 28 15.03 31.94 -11.29
C PHE A 28 15.83 30.76 -10.72
N SER A 29 17.13 30.96 -10.44
CA SER A 29 17.98 29.94 -9.81
C SER A 29 17.41 29.50 -8.46
N VAL A 30 17.01 30.45 -7.61
CA VAL A 30 16.48 30.14 -6.27
C VAL A 30 15.14 29.40 -6.35
N VAL A 31 14.24 29.84 -7.23
CA VAL A 31 12.93 29.18 -7.43
C VAL A 31 13.11 27.73 -7.91
N LEU A 32 14.07 27.47 -8.80
CA LEU A 32 14.32 26.14 -9.34
C LEU A 32 14.86 25.19 -8.26
N ILE A 33 15.75 25.67 -7.38
CA ILE A 33 16.24 24.89 -6.24
C ILE A 33 15.10 24.52 -5.28
N ILE A 34 14.25 25.50 -4.94
CA ILE A 34 13.09 25.25 -4.06
C ILE A 34 12.16 24.20 -4.67
N PHE A 35 11.89 24.29 -5.98
CA PHE A 35 11.05 23.33 -6.69
C PHE A 35 11.62 21.91 -6.65
N VAL A 36 12.93 21.73 -6.85
CA VAL A 36 13.59 20.43 -6.74
C VAL A 36 13.49 19.86 -5.33
N VAL A 37 13.70 20.69 -4.29
CA VAL A 37 13.56 20.25 -2.89
C VAL A 37 12.14 19.79 -2.59
N VAL A 38 11.11 20.55 -3.01
CA VAL A 38 9.71 20.17 -2.83
C VAL A 38 9.39 18.84 -3.54
N LEU A 39 9.91 18.64 -4.75
CA LEU A 39 9.75 17.37 -5.47
C LEU A 39 10.43 16.18 -4.76
N THR A 40 11.60 16.39 -4.15
CA THR A 40 12.26 15.33 -3.38
C THR A 40 11.49 14.94 -2.13
N ILE A 41 10.95 15.91 -1.39
CA ILE A 41 10.11 15.66 -0.20
C ILE A 41 8.81 14.97 -0.61
N ALA A 42 8.17 15.42 -1.69
CA ALA A 42 6.95 14.80 -2.21
C ALA A 42 7.17 13.34 -2.62
N ARG A 43 8.33 13.00 -3.21
CA ARG A 43 8.66 11.61 -3.54
C ARG A 43 8.83 10.74 -2.29
N GLY A 44 9.47 11.24 -1.24
CA GLY A 44 9.59 10.50 0.03
C GLY A 44 8.24 10.16 0.66
N PHE A 45 7.22 11.01 0.45
CA PHE A 45 5.86 10.78 0.94
C PHE A 45 4.99 9.92 0.00
N LEU A 46 5.35 9.83 -1.28
CA LEU A 46 4.55 9.16 -2.32
C LEU A 46 5.09 7.79 -2.74
N VAL A 47 6.24 7.34 -2.22
CA VAL A 47 6.62 5.93 -2.38
C VAL A 47 5.87 5.15 -1.30
N PRO A 48 4.75 4.46 -1.64
CA PRO A 48 4.18 3.49 -0.71
C PRO A 48 5.28 2.48 -0.43
N GLN A 49 5.64 2.32 0.86
CA GLN A 49 6.46 1.20 1.25
C GLN A 49 5.69 -0.06 0.85
N ALA A 50 6.25 -0.84 -0.06
CA ALA A 50 5.67 -2.13 -0.40
C ALA A 50 5.58 -2.93 0.92
N PRO A 51 4.41 -3.48 1.28
CA PRO A 51 4.29 -4.29 2.48
C PRO A 51 5.30 -5.44 2.38
N GLN A 52 6.19 -5.54 3.36
CA GLN A 52 7.29 -6.52 3.39
C GLN A 52 6.80 -7.96 3.67
N PHE A 53 5.51 -8.23 3.50
CA PHE A 53 4.85 -9.44 3.99
C PHE A 53 5.07 -10.69 3.13
N LEU A 54 5.58 -10.57 1.90
CA LEU A 54 5.75 -11.72 0.99
C LEU A 54 7.20 -12.19 0.82
N THR A 55 8.19 -11.48 1.36
CA THR A 55 9.53 -12.04 1.53
C THR A 55 9.58 -12.69 2.91
N GLY A 56 9.62 -14.02 2.96
CA GLY A 56 9.78 -14.82 4.19
C GLY A 56 11.13 -14.62 4.90
N ALA A 57 11.65 -13.39 4.93
CA ALA A 57 12.95 -13.00 5.46
C ALA A 57 12.87 -11.89 6.53
N VAL A 58 11.68 -11.47 6.98
CA VAL A 58 11.55 -10.44 8.03
C VAL A 58 10.65 -10.91 9.17
N ILE A 59 11.04 -11.97 9.85
CA ILE A 59 10.80 -12.13 11.30
C ILE A 59 12.11 -12.60 11.93
N ALA A 60 13.14 -11.76 11.91
CA ALA A 60 14.35 -12.00 12.68
C ALA A 60 15.10 -10.71 13.02
N GLU A 61 14.42 -9.58 13.21
CA GLU A 61 15.08 -8.45 13.88
C GLU A 61 14.03 -7.45 14.37
N ASN A 62 14.09 -7.15 15.67
CA ASN A 62 13.29 -6.16 16.40
C ASN A 62 11.97 -6.63 17.03
N VAL A 63 12.02 -7.66 17.87
CA VAL A 63 11.20 -7.69 19.10
C VAL A 63 12.10 -8.00 20.29
N GLY A 64 12.80 -6.98 20.75
CA GLY A 64 13.37 -6.97 22.09
C GLY A 64 12.26 -6.75 23.11
N ASN A 65 11.64 -7.83 23.60
CA ASN A 65 11.33 -7.99 25.02
C ASN A 65 10.91 -9.44 25.34
N GLY A 66 11.89 -10.28 25.68
CA GLY A 66 11.83 -11.20 26.82
C GLY A 66 10.58 -12.07 27.05
N LYS A 67 9.91 -12.56 26.00
CA LYS A 67 9.06 -13.75 26.09
C LYS A 67 9.44 -14.65 24.95
N THR A 68 9.97 -15.82 25.31
CA THR A 68 10.36 -16.89 24.39
C THR A 68 9.23 -17.15 23.40
N ASN A 69 9.44 -16.73 22.15
CA ASN A 69 8.62 -17.18 21.04
C ASN A 69 8.84 -18.68 20.95
N GLU A 70 7.87 -19.46 21.40
CA GLU A 70 7.74 -20.83 20.93
C GLU A 70 7.66 -20.76 19.41
N GLU A 71 8.71 -21.23 18.75
CA GLU A 71 8.69 -21.57 17.35
C GLU A 71 7.70 -22.73 17.23
N ILE A 72 6.41 -22.40 17.08
CA ILE A 72 5.39 -23.40 16.85
C ILE A 72 5.62 -23.87 15.42
N ASN A 73 6.41 -24.95 15.28
CA ASN A 73 6.57 -25.68 14.05
C ASN A 73 5.23 -26.33 13.70
N TYR A 74 4.43 -25.60 12.94
CA TYR A 74 3.16 -26.09 12.45
C TYR A 74 3.42 -27.01 11.26
N ASP A 75 3.41 -28.30 11.53
CA ASP A 75 3.41 -29.34 10.51
C ASP A 75 2.11 -29.23 9.69
N PHE A 76 2.20 -28.66 8.48
CA PHE A 76 1.05 -28.39 7.61
C PHE A 76 0.30 -29.67 7.21
N GLU A 77 0.96 -30.84 7.21
CA GLU A 77 0.29 -32.13 6.99
C GLU A 77 -0.76 -32.45 8.08
N LYS A 78 -0.66 -31.83 9.27
CA LYS A 78 -1.61 -32.05 10.38
C LYS A 78 -2.75 -31.03 10.43
N ILE A 79 -2.65 -29.91 9.71
CA ILE A 79 -3.71 -28.92 9.72
C ILE A 79 -4.78 -29.38 8.72
N ASN A 80 -5.70 -30.19 9.23
CA ASN A 80 -6.89 -30.62 8.50
C ASN A 80 -7.86 -29.43 8.38
N PHE A 81 -7.46 -28.42 7.63
CA PHE A 81 -8.27 -27.24 7.37
C PHE A 81 -9.36 -27.59 6.36
N ASP A 82 -10.59 -27.63 6.82
CA ASP A 82 -11.75 -27.86 5.95
C ASP A 82 -12.03 -26.60 5.12
N ILE A 83 -11.74 -26.69 3.81
CA ILE A 83 -12.04 -25.66 2.81
C ILE A 83 -13.53 -25.29 2.81
N GLY A 84 -14.41 -26.21 3.24
CA GLY A 84 -15.84 -25.99 3.42
C GLY A 84 -16.15 -24.78 4.31
N VAL A 85 -15.35 -24.55 5.35
CA VAL A 85 -15.51 -23.42 6.27
C VAL A 85 -15.43 -22.08 5.54
N LEU A 86 -14.51 -21.93 4.59
CA LEU A 86 -14.40 -20.72 3.77
C LEU A 86 -15.57 -20.60 2.78
N ARG A 87 -15.96 -21.71 2.15
CA ARG A 87 -17.04 -21.71 1.17
C ARG A 87 -18.38 -21.31 1.79
N ASP A 88 -18.61 -21.72 3.03
CA ASP A 88 -19.85 -21.47 3.74
C ASP A 88 -19.92 -20.11 4.44
N ASP A 89 -18.80 -19.39 4.50
CA ASP A 89 -18.71 -18.06 5.08
C ASP A 89 -19.52 -17.00 4.30
N GLU A 90 -20.18 -16.10 5.04
CA GLU A 90 -21.03 -15.06 4.45
C GLU A 90 -20.27 -14.05 3.58
N VAL A 91 -18.99 -13.80 3.90
CA VAL A 91 -18.12 -12.89 3.13
C VAL A 91 -17.90 -13.46 1.75
N VAL A 92 -17.57 -14.76 1.65
CA VAL A 92 -17.34 -15.47 0.37
C VAL A 92 -18.62 -15.55 -0.46
N LYS A 93 -19.76 -15.81 0.19
CA LYS A 93 -21.08 -15.80 -0.47
C LYS A 93 -21.49 -14.42 -0.98
N SER A 94 -21.03 -13.36 -0.31
CA SER A 94 -21.33 -11.98 -0.67
C SER A 94 -20.39 -11.39 -1.73
N LEU A 95 -19.35 -12.13 -2.14
CA LEU A 95 -18.43 -11.67 -3.19
C LEU A 95 -19.19 -11.32 -4.50
N PRO A 96 -18.77 -10.28 -5.23
CA PRO A 96 -19.23 -10.03 -6.59
C PRO A 96 -18.95 -11.23 -7.49
N LYS A 97 -19.82 -11.50 -8.48
CA LYS A 97 -19.65 -12.66 -9.39
C LYS A 97 -18.31 -12.66 -10.14
N SER A 98 -17.77 -11.49 -10.44
CA SER A 98 -16.51 -11.30 -11.16
C SER A 98 -15.31 -11.06 -10.24
N ALA A 99 -15.48 -11.20 -8.93
CA ALA A 99 -14.39 -10.99 -7.97
C ALA A 99 -13.51 -12.23 -7.88
N VAL A 100 -12.19 -12.02 -7.94
CA VAL A 100 -11.18 -13.04 -7.70
C VAL A 100 -10.32 -12.55 -6.55
N VAL A 101 -10.38 -13.24 -5.41
CA VAL A 101 -9.59 -12.90 -4.22
C VAL A 101 -8.64 -14.05 -3.94
N TRP A 102 -7.36 -13.76 -3.74
CA TRP A 102 -6.41 -14.74 -3.22
C TRP A 102 -6.37 -14.65 -1.71
N PHE A 103 -6.63 -15.75 -1.03
CA PHE A 103 -6.55 -15.87 0.41
C PHE A 103 -5.42 -16.84 0.76
N CYS A 104 -4.35 -16.35 1.37
CA CYS A 104 -3.20 -17.15 1.77
C CYS A 104 -3.20 -17.32 3.28
N LEU A 105 -3.23 -18.57 3.75
CA LEU A 105 -3.11 -18.97 5.14
C LEU A 105 -1.75 -19.60 5.35
N GLY A 106 -0.80 -18.84 5.89
CA GLY A 106 0.62 -19.21 5.89
C GLY A 106 1.12 -19.39 4.44
N GLU A 107 1.62 -20.58 4.12
CA GLU A 107 2.15 -20.90 2.79
C GLU A 107 1.07 -21.38 1.80
N SER A 108 -0.11 -21.72 2.29
CA SER A 108 -1.20 -22.26 1.48
C SER A 108 -2.10 -21.15 0.96
N CYS A 109 -2.30 -21.06 -0.36
CA CYS A 109 -3.18 -20.07 -0.96
C CYS A 109 -4.42 -20.71 -1.60
N PHE A 110 -5.53 -19.98 -1.53
CA PHE A 110 -6.84 -20.35 -2.06
C PHE A 110 -7.37 -19.21 -2.92
N THR A 111 -8.05 -19.55 -4.01
CA THR A 111 -8.81 -18.60 -4.82
C THR A 111 -10.25 -18.59 -4.34
N LEU A 112 -10.69 -17.46 -3.81
CA LEU A 112 -12.06 -17.19 -3.42
C LEU A 112 -12.79 -16.50 -4.58
N SER A 113 -13.95 -17.04 -4.91
CA SER A 113 -14.91 -16.47 -5.85
C SER A 113 -16.29 -16.60 -5.24
N LYS A 114 -17.29 -15.92 -5.80
CA LYS A 114 -18.65 -16.00 -5.28
C LYS A 114 -19.11 -17.46 -5.18
N ASN A 115 -19.40 -17.92 -3.96
CA ASN A 115 -19.83 -19.28 -3.63
C ASN A 115 -18.83 -20.40 -4.02
N SER A 116 -17.56 -20.08 -4.26
CA SER A 116 -16.56 -21.06 -4.68
C SER A 116 -15.22 -20.78 -4.03
N VAL A 117 -14.56 -21.85 -3.60
CA VAL A 117 -13.21 -21.81 -3.05
C VAL A 117 -12.42 -22.90 -3.76
N THR A 118 -11.31 -22.53 -4.38
CA THR A 118 -10.43 -23.46 -5.08
C THR A 118 -9.03 -23.37 -4.48
N ALA A 119 -8.37 -24.51 -4.28
CA ALA A 119 -6.98 -24.51 -3.84
C ALA A 119 -6.06 -23.93 -4.93
N GLY A 120 -5.06 -23.15 -4.51
CA GLY A 120 -4.09 -22.51 -5.38
C GLY A 120 -4.46 -21.10 -5.85
N LYS A 121 -3.51 -20.48 -6.53
CA LYS A 121 -3.65 -19.15 -7.17
C LYS A 121 -4.09 -19.33 -8.61
N ILE A 122 -5.31 -18.88 -8.92
CA ILE A 122 -5.85 -18.93 -10.29
C ILE A 122 -6.03 -17.50 -10.80
N GLY A 123 -5.50 -17.21 -11.99
CA GLY A 123 -5.72 -15.95 -12.70
C GLY A 123 -4.96 -14.75 -12.14
N SER A 124 -5.53 -13.55 -12.27
CA SER A 124 -5.06 -12.32 -11.62
C SER A 124 -6.05 -11.93 -10.52
N ALA A 125 -5.59 -11.78 -9.29
CA ALA A 125 -6.48 -11.42 -8.19
C ALA A 125 -6.78 -9.92 -8.17
N ASP A 126 -8.01 -9.57 -7.79
CA ASP A 126 -8.34 -8.18 -7.45
C ASP A 126 -7.72 -7.77 -6.12
N VAL A 127 -7.70 -8.72 -5.17
CA VAL A 127 -7.25 -8.55 -3.78
C VAL A 127 -6.51 -9.81 -3.35
N LEU A 128 -5.35 -9.63 -2.72
CA LEU A 128 -4.61 -10.66 -2.01
C LEU A 128 -4.73 -10.40 -0.51
N ILE A 129 -5.16 -11.41 0.23
CA ILE A 129 -5.32 -11.41 1.68
C ILE A 129 -4.36 -12.45 2.25
N GLY A 130 -3.41 -12.03 3.07
CA GLY A 130 -2.47 -12.88 3.79
C GLY A 130 -2.84 -12.96 5.26
N LEU A 131 -2.99 -14.19 5.77
CA LEU A 131 -3.32 -14.47 7.15
C LEU A 131 -2.31 -15.47 7.75
N PRO A 132 -1.71 -15.18 8.93
CA PRO A 132 -0.84 -16.14 9.59
C PRO A 132 -1.58 -17.40 10.03
N LEU A 133 -0.87 -18.54 10.00
CA LEU A 133 -1.43 -19.86 10.28
C LEU A 133 -2.05 -19.99 11.68
N LYS A 134 -1.54 -19.24 12.66
CA LYS A 134 -2.08 -19.23 14.04
C LYS A 134 -3.55 -18.78 14.14
N TYR A 135 -4.09 -18.14 13.09
CA TYR A 135 -5.50 -17.75 13.02
C TYR A 135 -6.41 -18.83 12.43
N VAL A 136 -5.89 -20.00 12.04
CA VAL A 136 -6.70 -21.09 11.46
C VAL A 136 -7.85 -21.51 12.39
N GLY A 137 -7.62 -21.54 13.71
CA GLY A 137 -8.65 -21.85 14.69
C GLY A 137 -9.76 -20.80 14.78
N GLU A 138 -9.47 -19.54 14.42
CA GLU A 138 -10.46 -18.47 14.40
C GLU A 138 -11.35 -18.51 13.14
N LEU A 139 -10.87 -19.15 12.06
CA LEU A 139 -11.67 -19.30 10.83
C LEU A 139 -12.94 -20.15 11.06
N GLY A 140 -12.90 -21.09 12.03
CA GLY A 140 -14.09 -21.84 12.45
C GLY A 140 -15.19 -20.96 13.08
N ARG A 141 -14.85 -19.74 13.53
CA ARG A 141 -15.80 -18.73 14.03
C ARG A 141 -16.23 -17.74 12.94
N GLY A 142 -15.77 -17.94 11.71
CA GLY A 142 -16.01 -17.07 10.56
C GLY A 142 -14.74 -16.36 10.09
N LEU A 143 -14.63 -16.20 8.78
CA LEU A 143 -13.52 -15.51 8.11
C LEU A 143 -13.33 -14.11 8.70
N CYS A 144 -14.43 -13.43 8.98
CA CYS A 144 -14.39 -12.05 9.41
C CYS A 144 -13.78 -11.84 10.80
N ASN A 145 -14.08 -12.76 11.72
CA ASN A 145 -13.50 -12.75 13.05
C ASN A 145 -11.98 -12.97 13.00
N ALA A 146 -11.54 -13.91 12.16
CA ALA A 146 -10.11 -14.18 11.96
C ALA A 146 -9.38 -12.97 11.37
N LEU A 147 -9.93 -12.37 10.32
CA LEU A 147 -9.36 -11.17 9.68
C LEU A 147 -9.34 -9.98 10.64
N GLY A 148 -10.43 -9.73 11.38
CA GLY A 148 -10.51 -8.65 12.36
C GLY A 148 -9.45 -8.79 13.47
N LYS A 149 -9.26 -10.00 13.99
CA LYS A 149 -8.24 -10.28 15.04
C LYS A 149 -6.81 -10.19 14.50
N ALA A 150 -6.57 -10.57 13.26
CA ALA A 150 -5.27 -10.37 12.62
C ALA A 150 -5.00 -8.89 12.37
N ASN A 151 -6.01 -8.15 11.92
CA ASN A 151 -5.92 -6.72 11.69
C ASN A 151 -5.64 -5.95 12.99
N SER A 152 -6.34 -6.26 14.08
CA SER A 152 -6.11 -5.62 15.38
C SER A 152 -4.69 -5.85 15.93
N ASN A 153 -4.05 -6.94 15.51
CA ASN A 153 -2.68 -7.27 15.90
C ASN A 153 -1.64 -6.74 14.89
N GLY A 154 -2.05 -6.10 13.79
CA GLY A 154 -1.14 -5.61 12.74
C GLY A 154 -0.51 -6.72 11.89
N GLU A 155 -1.13 -7.90 11.84
CA GLU A 155 -0.60 -9.09 11.18
C GLU A 155 -1.37 -9.50 9.92
N LEU A 156 -2.44 -8.74 9.59
CA LEU A 156 -3.21 -8.95 8.38
C LEU A 156 -2.50 -8.31 7.19
N GLY A 157 -2.15 -9.12 6.19
CA GLY A 157 -1.65 -8.63 4.91
C GLY A 157 -2.80 -8.40 3.94
N ILE A 158 -2.93 -7.19 3.39
CA ILE A 158 -3.86 -6.90 2.28
C ILE A 158 -3.08 -6.19 1.18
N GLU A 159 -3.09 -6.79 -0.01
CA GLU A 159 -2.55 -6.19 -1.23
C GLU A 159 -3.64 -6.13 -2.30
N THR A 160 -3.58 -5.11 -3.15
CA THR A 160 -4.57 -4.88 -4.20
C THR A 160 -3.88 -4.65 -5.54
N GLU A 161 -4.30 -5.36 -6.59
CA GLU A 161 -3.74 -5.19 -7.94
C GLU A 161 -4.49 -4.12 -8.75
N LYS A 162 -5.66 -3.69 -8.27
CA LYS A 162 -6.54 -2.73 -8.95
C LYS A 162 -6.61 -1.42 -8.18
N THR A 163 -7.02 -0.36 -8.86
CA THR A 163 -7.17 0.96 -8.24
C THR A 163 -8.28 0.96 -7.18
N ASN A 164 -8.11 1.76 -6.13
CA ASN A 164 -9.09 1.88 -5.03
C ASN A 164 -10.50 2.22 -5.52
N ALA A 165 -10.62 3.07 -6.54
CA ALA A 165 -11.92 3.43 -7.12
C ALA A 165 -12.61 2.24 -7.81
N TYR A 166 -11.84 1.43 -8.53
CA TYR A 166 -12.36 0.21 -9.17
C TYR A 166 -12.84 -0.79 -8.10
N LEU A 167 -12.04 -1.00 -7.05
CA LEU A 167 -12.38 -1.90 -5.96
C LEU A 167 -13.61 -1.42 -5.19
N ALA A 168 -13.69 -0.13 -4.83
CA ALA A 168 -14.85 0.43 -4.15
C ALA A 168 -16.15 0.23 -4.95
N TRP A 169 -16.08 0.40 -6.27
CA TRP A 169 -17.24 0.16 -7.14
C TRP A 169 -17.60 -1.33 -7.23
N LYS A 170 -16.61 -2.19 -7.47
CA LYS A 170 -16.80 -3.64 -7.64
C LYS A 170 -17.32 -4.29 -6.35
N TYR A 171 -16.77 -3.89 -5.21
CA TYR A 171 -17.06 -4.44 -3.87
C TYR A 171 -18.10 -3.62 -3.10
N LYS A 172 -18.87 -2.73 -3.75
CA LYS A 172 -19.90 -1.91 -3.09
C LYS A 172 -20.91 -2.70 -2.25
N GLY A 173 -21.23 -3.93 -2.66
CA GLY A 173 -22.14 -4.83 -1.93
C GLY A 173 -21.51 -5.46 -0.68
N MET A 174 -20.19 -5.36 -0.53
CA MET A 174 -19.42 -5.87 0.60
C MET A 174 -19.03 -4.78 1.59
N LEU A 175 -19.54 -3.56 1.42
CA LEU A 175 -19.28 -2.46 2.38
C LEU A 175 -19.76 -2.80 3.80
N LYS A 176 -20.72 -3.72 3.95
CA LYS A 176 -21.11 -4.24 5.27
C LYS A 176 -20.01 -5.04 5.99
N TYR A 177 -18.99 -5.48 5.27
CA TYR A 177 -17.80 -6.17 5.80
C TYR A 177 -16.57 -5.26 5.81
N ARG A 178 -16.74 -3.92 5.86
CA ARG A 178 -15.61 -2.97 5.90
C ARG A 178 -14.67 -3.22 7.07
N GLU A 179 -15.27 -3.32 8.26
CA GLU A 179 -14.57 -3.49 9.54
C GLU A 179 -13.75 -4.80 9.57
N CYS A 180 -14.21 -5.79 8.82
CA CYS A 180 -13.59 -7.08 8.61
C CYS A 180 -12.19 -6.99 7.97
N LEU A 181 -12.07 -6.08 7.01
CA LEU A 181 -10.92 -5.95 6.12
C LEU A 181 -10.04 -4.75 6.54
N GLY A 182 -10.33 -4.14 7.69
CA GLY A 182 -9.49 -3.12 8.31
C GLY A 182 -9.53 -1.74 7.69
N TYR A 183 -10.57 -1.40 6.92
CA TYR A 183 -10.77 -0.07 6.33
C TYR A 183 -12.13 0.55 6.68
#